data_AF-A0A7S1SSD8-F1
#
_entry.id   AF-A0A7S1SSD8-F1
#
_cell.length_a   1.000
_cell.length_b   1.000
_cell.length_c   1.000
_cell.angle_alpha   90.00
_cell.angle_beta   90.00
_cell.angle_gamma   90.00
#
_symmetry.space_group_name_H-M   'P 1'
#
loop_
_entity.id
_entity.type
_entity.pdbx_description
1 polymer ?
#
loop_
_entity_poly.entity_id
_entity_poly.type
_entity_poly.pdbx_seq_one_letter_code
_entity_poly.pdbx_strand_id
1 'polypeptide(L)'
;GEVTDGHVDFYARFAAPAVVVAAWDDDPESFDYSVTREHWAILEASTDADGRLLQVVKLPAPSYDRIRRGGSTDMAAGYLNYYVGNGFVLLPEFGDRDADEHAQRVVGDLYPGRA
;
A
#
# COMPACT_ATOMS: atom_id res chain seq x y z
N GLY A 1 5.29 19.63 0.75
CA GLY A 1 6.55 19.06 0.27
C GLY A 1 6.25 18.20 -0.92
N GLU A 2 6.53 18.69 -2.12
CA GLU A 2 6.63 17.88 -3.33
C GLU A 2 7.96 17.12 -3.25
N VAL A 3 7.94 15.84 -2.89
CA VAL A 3 9.16 15.01 -2.89
C VAL A 3 9.10 13.84 -3.85
N THR A 4 7.94 13.49 -4.40
CA THR A 4 7.89 12.63 -5.59
C THR A 4 6.70 13.02 -6.46
N ASP A 5 6.96 13.35 -7.72
CA ASP A 5 6.01 13.65 -8.77
C ASP A 5 5.12 12.43 -9.10
N GLY A 6 4.22 12.06 -8.19
CA GLY A 6 3.23 11.00 -8.39
C GLY A 6 3.81 9.64 -8.81
N HIS A 7 4.93 9.22 -8.20
CA HIS A 7 5.45 7.86 -8.43
C HIS A 7 4.35 6.83 -8.13
N VAL A 8 3.95 6.07 -9.15
CA VAL A 8 2.91 5.03 -9.06
C VAL A 8 3.24 3.98 -7.98
N ASP A 9 4.53 3.78 -7.68
CA ASP A 9 5.01 2.90 -6.62
C ASP A 9 4.46 3.26 -5.22
N PHE A 10 4.01 4.51 -5.01
CA PHE A 10 3.33 4.92 -3.79
C PHE A 10 1.87 4.50 -3.70
N TYR A 11 1.24 4.14 -4.82
CA TYR A 11 -0.20 3.88 -4.87
C TYR A 11 -0.57 2.46 -5.26
N ALA A 12 0.24 1.75 -6.05
CA ALA A 12 -0.06 0.37 -6.41
C ALA A 12 1.16 -0.44 -6.85
N ARG A 13 1.08 -1.76 -6.70
CA ARG A 13 2.05 -2.73 -7.24
C ARG A 13 1.42 -4.10 -7.51
N PHE A 14 1.99 -4.86 -8.43
CA PHE A 14 1.58 -6.25 -8.65
C PHE A 14 2.15 -7.19 -7.57
N ALA A 15 1.29 -8.04 -7.01
CA ALA A 15 1.69 -9.15 -6.15
C ALA A 15 1.78 -10.48 -6.91
N ALA A 16 0.92 -10.66 -7.92
CA ALA A 16 0.87 -11.81 -8.81
C ALA A 16 0.20 -11.37 -10.15
N PRO A 17 0.17 -12.21 -11.19
CA PRO A 17 -0.65 -11.94 -12.38
C PRO A 17 -2.10 -11.64 -11.98
N ALA A 18 -2.64 -10.52 -12.49
CA ALA A 18 -3.95 -9.98 -12.15
C ALA A 18 -4.22 -9.67 -10.66
N VAL A 19 -3.20 -9.65 -9.78
CA VAL A 19 -3.35 -9.27 -8.37
C VAL A 19 -2.55 -8.01 -8.09
N VAL A 20 -3.24 -6.93 -7.73
CA VAL A 20 -2.65 -5.62 -7.43
C VAL A 20 -2.88 -5.28 -5.97
N VAL A 21 -1.83 -4.89 -5.27
CA VAL A 21 -1.90 -4.26 -3.96
C VAL A 21 -1.93 -2.76 -4.17
N ALA A 22 -2.91 -2.07 -3.58
CA ALA A 22 -3.09 -0.64 -3.72
C ALA A 22 -3.14 0.06 -2.36
N ALA A 23 -2.57 1.26 -2.27
CA ALA A 23 -2.64 2.11 -1.10
C ALA A 23 -4.11 2.44 -0.82
N TRP A 24 -4.45 2.51 0.46
CA TRP A 24 -5.78 2.84 0.90
C TRP A 24 -5.72 3.84 2.05
N ASP A 25 -6.53 4.87 1.97
CA ASP A 25 -6.69 5.82 3.07
C ASP A 25 -8.15 5.82 3.54
N ASP A 26 -8.34 5.48 4.81
CA ASP A 26 -9.64 5.43 5.46
C ASP A 26 -10.01 6.73 6.15
N ASP A 27 -9.09 7.70 6.27
CA ASP A 27 -9.34 8.99 6.92
C ASP A 27 -10.01 9.98 5.96
N PRO A 28 -11.30 10.32 6.12
CA PRO A 28 -12.01 11.24 5.22
C PRO A 28 -11.47 12.67 5.23
N GLU A 29 -10.67 13.04 6.24
CA GLU A 29 -10.05 14.35 6.34
C GLU A 29 -8.66 14.42 5.67
N SER A 30 -8.11 13.26 5.27
CA SER A 30 -6.85 13.15 4.54
C SER A 30 -6.98 13.57 3.08
N PHE A 31 -5.94 14.22 2.55
CA PHE A 31 -5.83 14.53 1.13
C PHE A 31 -5.89 13.27 0.25
N ASP A 32 -5.32 12.16 0.73
CA ASP A 32 -5.22 10.92 -0.05
C ASP A 32 -6.54 10.11 -0.07
N TYR A 33 -7.55 10.50 0.71
CA TYR A 33 -8.83 9.79 0.80
C TYR A 33 -9.56 9.68 -0.55
N SER A 34 -9.67 10.79 -1.28
CA SER A 34 -10.33 10.82 -2.59
C SER A 34 -9.46 10.17 -3.67
N VAL A 35 -8.14 10.44 -3.63
CA VAL A 35 -7.15 9.90 -4.57
C VAL A 35 -7.11 8.37 -4.54
N THR A 36 -7.01 7.77 -3.34
CA THR A 36 -6.97 6.31 -3.20
C THR A 36 -8.27 5.63 -3.64
N ARG A 37 -9.42 6.29 -3.53
CA ARG A 37 -10.71 5.80 -4.04
C ARG A 37 -10.80 5.85 -5.56
N GLU A 38 -10.31 6.93 -6.17
CA GLU A 38 -10.23 7.05 -7.62
C GLU A 38 -9.33 5.95 -8.21
N HIS A 39 -8.13 5.79 -7.65
CA HIS A 39 -7.22 4.71 -8.05
C HIS A 39 -7.85 3.32 -7.88
N TRP A 40 -8.52 3.07 -6.76
CA TRP A 40 -9.21 1.80 -6.53
C TRP A 40 -10.29 1.54 -7.58
N ALA A 41 -11.13 2.54 -7.92
CA ALA A 41 -12.18 2.39 -8.93
C ALA A 41 -11.60 2.12 -10.33
N ILE A 42 -10.49 2.78 -10.70
CA ILE A 42 -9.80 2.52 -11.96
C ILE A 42 -9.27 1.08 -11.99
N LEU A 43 -8.59 0.65 -10.92
CA LEU A 43 -7.98 -0.67 -10.85
C LEU A 43 -9.04 -1.79 -10.84
N GLU A 44 -10.14 -1.62 -10.10
CA GLU A 44 -11.24 -2.59 -10.01
C GLU A 44 -11.93 -2.81 -11.37
N ALA A 45 -12.01 -1.76 -12.20
CA ALA A 45 -12.58 -1.83 -13.55
C ALA A 45 -11.56 -2.24 -14.63
N SER A 46 -10.28 -2.43 -14.27
CA SER A 46 -9.21 -2.72 -15.21
C SER A 46 -8.97 -4.22 -15.40
N THR A 47 -8.31 -4.56 -16.51
CA THR A 47 -7.85 -5.92 -16.80
C THR A 47 -6.35 -5.92 -17.06
N ASP A 48 -5.70 -7.07 -16.86
CA ASP A 48 -4.32 -7.26 -17.28
C ASP A 48 -4.20 -7.55 -18.79
N ALA A 49 -2.98 -7.76 -19.28
CA ALA A 49 -2.70 -8.00 -20.70
C ALA A 49 -3.37 -9.28 -21.27
N ASP A 50 -3.77 -10.22 -20.41
CA ASP A 50 -4.47 -11.45 -20.79
C ASP A 50 -6.00 -11.30 -20.68
N GLY A 51 -6.50 -10.10 -20.38
CA GLY A 51 -7.92 -9.80 -20.23
C GLY A 51 -8.53 -10.26 -18.90
N ARG A 52 -7.71 -10.62 -17.90
CA ARG A 52 -8.21 -10.99 -16.56
C ARG A 52 -8.52 -9.73 -15.77
N LEU A 53 -9.67 -9.68 -15.11
CA LEU A 53 -10.01 -8.59 -14.18
C LEU A 53 -9.00 -8.56 -13.04
N LEU A 54 -8.58 -7.34 -12.66
CA LEU A 54 -7.66 -7.17 -11.56
C LEU A 54 -8.35 -7.43 -10.23
N GLN A 55 -7.78 -8.32 -9.42
CA GLN A 55 -8.07 -8.40 -8.00
C GLN A 55 -7.27 -7.32 -7.28
N VAL A 56 -7.98 -6.35 -6.69
CA VAL A 56 -7.36 -5.23 -5.97
C VAL A 56 -7.41 -5.49 -4.46
N VAL A 57 -6.23 -5.62 -3.84
CA VAL A 57 -6.06 -5.76 -2.40
C VAL A 57 -5.66 -4.42 -1.81
N LYS A 58 -6.48 -3.91 -0.90
CA LYS A 58 -6.23 -2.63 -0.21
C LYS A 58 -5.19 -2.83 0.88
N LEU A 59 -4.23 -1.90 0.96
CA LEU A 59 -3.20 -1.87 2.00
C LEU A 59 -3.20 -0.47 2.66
N PRO A 60 -3.88 -0.33 3.81
CA PRO A 60 -3.96 0.94 4.51
C PRO A 60 -2.60 1.47 4.96
N ALA A 61 -2.39 2.79 4.86
CA ALA A 61 -1.21 3.45 5.43
C ALA A 61 -1.25 3.44 6.97
N PRO A 62 -0.11 3.57 7.67
CA PRO A 62 -0.11 3.81 9.11
C PRO A 62 -0.81 5.13 9.47
N SER A 63 -1.36 5.24 10.67
CA SER A 63 -1.92 6.49 11.15
C SER A 63 -0.82 7.53 11.36
N TYR A 64 -0.87 8.63 10.60
CA TYR A 64 0.08 9.74 10.71
C TYR A 64 0.16 10.31 12.14
N ASP A 65 -0.95 10.39 12.86
CA ASP A 65 -0.98 10.88 14.24
C ASP A 65 -0.22 9.97 15.20
N ARG A 66 -0.21 8.65 14.95
CA ARG A 66 0.49 7.67 15.78
C ARG A 66 1.98 7.63 15.50
N ILE A 67 2.41 7.93 14.26
CA ILE A 67 3.81 7.80 13.83
C ILE A 67 4.58 9.12 13.83
N ARG A 68 3.90 10.29 13.84
CA ARG A 68 4.54 11.61 13.90
C ARG A 68 5.16 11.88 15.28
N ARG A 69 6.42 11.47 15.48
CA ARG A 69 7.24 11.97 16.60
C ARG A 69 8.00 13.23 16.17
N GLY A 70 7.56 14.41 16.65
CA GLY A 70 8.34 15.65 16.53
C GLY A 70 7.97 16.61 15.39
N GLY A 71 6.80 16.47 14.76
CA GLY A 71 6.24 17.51 13.88
C GLY A 71 6.83 17.59 12.47
N SER A 72 7.60 16.59 12.02
CA SER A 72 7.99 16.51 10.60
C SER A 72 6.79 16.11 9.74
N THR A 73 6.49 16.94 8.74
CA THR A 73 5.36 16.79 7.80
C THR A 73 5.74 16.05 6.51
N ASP A 74 6.99 15.62 6.37
CA ASP A 74 7.56 15.21 5.08
C ASP A 74 7.76 13.68 4.93
N MET A 75 7.25 12.87 5.86
CA MET A 75 7.27 11.41 5.67
C MET A 75 6.10 10.96 4.81
N ALA A 76 6.37 10.48 3.60
CA ALA A 76 5.44 9.63 2.85
C ALA A 76 5.53 8.20 3.43
N ALA A 77 4.70 7.90 4.44
CA ALA A 77 4.69 6.60 5.11
C ALA A 77 3.67 5.67 4.45
N GLY A 78 4.12 4.51 3.96
CA GLY A 78 3.25 3.52 3.33
C GLY A 78 3.93 2.16 3.20
N TYR A 79 3.12 1.10 3.30
CA TYR A 79 3.63 -0.27 3.29
C TYR A 79 3.91 -0.84 1.89
N LEU A 80 3.49 -0.17 0.81
CA LEU A 80 3.68 -0.64 -0.57
C LEU A 80 5.15 -0.78 -0.99
N ASN A 81 6.05 -0.04 -0.34
CA ASN A 81 7.51 -0.09 -0.56
C ASN A 81 8.18 -1.33 0.10
N TYR A 82 7.50 -2.47 0.14
CA TYR A 82 8.07 -3.73 0.60
C TYR A 82 8.99 -4.37 -0.45
N TYR A 83 9.92 -5.23 -0.05
CA TYR A 83 10.80 -5.95 -0.96
C TYR A 83 10.56 -7.45 -0.90
N VAL A 84 10.38 -8.09 -2.06
CA VAL A 84 10.17 -9.54 -2.16
C VAL A 84 11.49 -10.21 -2.56
N GLY A 85 12.13 -10.86 -1.59
CA GLY A 85 13.37 -11.62 -1.79
C GLY A 85 13.12 -13.12 -1.82
N ASN A 86 14.12 -13.91 -2.20
CA ASN A 86 13.99 -15.37 -2.25
C ASN A 86 13.66 -15.94 -0.86
N GLY A 87 12.43 -16.41 -0.66
CA GLY A 87 11.96 -16.98 0.60
C GLY A 87 11.57 -15.98 1.69
N PHE A 88 11.56 -14.66 1.43
CA PHE A 88 11.17 -13.65 2.42
C PHE A 88 10.50 -12.42 1.81
N VAL A 89 9.79 -11.65 2.63
CA VAL A 89 9.34 -10.29 2.30
C VAL A 89 9.78 -9.31 3.39
N LEU A 90 10.43 -8.21 2.99
CA LEU A 90 10.79 -7.12 3.90
C LEU A 90 9.73 -6.04 3.82
N LEU A 91 9.00 -5.80 4.91
CA LEU A 91 8.07 -4.68 5.04
C LEU A 91 8.69 -3.56 5.88
N PRO A 92 8.37 -2.28 5.57
CA PRO A 92 8.64 -1.19 6.51
C PRO A 92 7.76 -1.34 7.76
N GLU A 93 8.26 -0.87 8.90
CA GLU A 93 7.54 -0.79 10.18
C GLU A 93 7.59 0.65 10.66
N PHE A 94 6.44 1.21 11.02
CA PHE A 94 6.32 2.64 11.36
C PHE A 94 6.02 2.89 12.84
N GLY A 95 5.78 1.83 13.63
CA GLY A 95 5.49 1.92 15.06
C GLY A 95 4.02 2.16 15.37
N ASP A 96 3.15 2.05 14.37
CA ASP A 96 1.70 1.92 14.55
C ASP A 96 1.36 0.43 14.55
N ARG A 97 1.48 -0.20 15.72
CA ARG A 97 1.39 -1.65 15.88
C ARG A 97 0.21 -2.29 15.14
N ASP A 98 -0.97 -1.67 15.22
CA ASP A 98 -2.17 -2.24 14.60
C ASP A 98 -2.07 -2.23 13.06
N ALA A 99 -1.53 -1.15 12.49
CA ALA A 99 -1.30 -1.02 11.05
C ALA A 99 -0.12 -1.88 10.59
N ASP A 100 0.96 -1.93 11.36
CA ASP A 100 2.15 -2.75 11.07
C ASP A 100 1.76 -4.24 11.02
N GLU A 101 1.01 -4.74 12.01
CA GLU A 101 0.52 -6.12 12.05
C GLU A 101 -0.50 -6.40 10.92
N HIS A 102 -1.36 -5.43 10.58
CA HIS A 102 -2.28 -5.59 9.46
C HIS A 102 -1.54 -5.72 8.13
N ALA A 103 -0.54 -4.88 7.89
CA ALA A 103 0.28 -4.93 6.69
C ALA A 103 1.05 -6.26 6.59
N GLN A 104 1.62 -6.74 7.70
CA GLN A 104 2.27 -8.05 7.76
C GLN A 104 1.33 -9.20 7.37
N ARG A 105 0.09 -9.20 7.89
CA ARG A 105 -0.92 -10.22 7.53
C ARG A 105 -1.27 -10.17 6.05
N VAL A 106 -1.64 -8.99 5.55
CA VAL A 106 -2.06 -8.81 4.15
C VAL A 106 -0.95 -9.21 3.17
N VAL A 107 0.28 -8.75 3.42
CA VAL A 107 1.42 -9.07 2.54
C VAL A 107 1.85 -10.53 2.71
N GLY A 108 1.79 -11.08 3.92
CA GLY A 108 2.06 -12.50 4.17
C GLY A 108 1.12 -13.42 3.40
N ASP A 109 -0.19 -13.12 3.40
CA ASP A 109 -1.20 -13.89 2.67
C ASP A 109 -0.98 -13.85 1.14
N LEU A 110 -0.40 -12.76 0.62
CA LEU A 110 -0.06 -12.60 -0.80
C LEU A 110 1.17 -13.40 -1.24
N TYR A 111 2.05 -13.76 -0.31
CA TYR A 111 3.29 -14.47 -0.59
C TYR A 111 3.47 -15.73 0.29
N PRO A 112 2.58 -16.73 0.15
CA PRO A 112 2.64 -17.94 0.98
C PRO A 112 3.98 -18.66 0.82
N GLY A 113 4.53 -19.14 1.93
CA GLY A 113 5.82 -19.83 1.97
C GLY A 113 7.04 -18.90 1.99
N ARG A 114 6.84 -17.58 2.16
CA ARG A 114 7.90 -16.63 2.50
C ARG A 114 7.81 -16.26 3.98
N ALA A 115 8.98 -16.10 4.60
CA ALA A 115 9.12 -15.58 5.96
C ALA A 115 8.91 -14.06 6.00
#